data_AF-A0A7S1ALT2-F1
#
_entry.id   AF-A0A7S1ALT2-F1
#
_cell.length_a   1.000
_cell.length_b   1.000
_cell.length_c   1.000
_cell.angle_alpha   90.00
_cell.angle_beta   90.00
_cell.angle_gamma   90.00
#
_symmetry.space_group_name_H-M   'P 1'
#
loop_
_entity.id
_entity.type
_entity.pdbx_description
1 polymer ?
#
loop_
_entity_poly.entity_id
_entity_poly.type
_entity_poly.pdbx_seq_one_letter_code
_entity_poly.pdbx_strand_id
1 'polypeptide(L)'
;NTCVALVPVIPNEALELFALAMILLPSLVISARVFPWRVHLANYLDIATNGGFLLIVFLAALFKDVPDKFLIADLLIIVFFCIVSLFLGAVFVALYTLCSQRGKAYAY
;
A
#
# COMPACT_ATOMS: atom_id res chain seq x y z
N ASN A 1 6.12 1.06 14.91
CA ASN A 1 7.43 0.40 14.68
C ASN A 1 7.66 -0.85 15.53
N THR A 2 7.25 -0.89 16.80
CA THR A 2 7.36 -2.11 17.63
C THR A 2 6.62 -3.32 17.05
N CYS A 3 5.44 -3.12 16.46
CA CYS A 3 4.68 -4.22 15.82
C CYS A 3 5.41 -4.83 14.61
N VAL A 4 6.15 -4.02 13.84
CA VAL A 4 6.93 -4.49 12.68
C VAL A 4 8.11 -5.35 13.15
N ALA A 5 8.71 -5.04 14.30
CA ALA A 5 9.80 -5.82 14.87
C ALA A 5 9.38 -7.21 15.36
N LEU A 6 8.08 -7.45 15.57
CA LEU A 6 7.53 -8.74 16.00
C LEU A 6 7.15 -9.66 14.83
N VAL A 7 7.11 -9.12 13.61
CA VAL A 7 6.75 -9.87 12.39
C VAL A 7 7.62 -11.12 12.17
N PRO A 8 8.98 -11.07 12.23
CA PRO A 8 9.83 -12.24 11.92
C PRO A 8 9.78 -13.36 12.98
N VAL A 9 8.96 -13.22 14.03
CA VAL A 9 8.72 -14.27 15.02
C VAL A 9 7.73 -15.32 14.49
N ILE A 10 7.03 -15.03 13.39
CA ILE A 10 6.02 -15.91 12.80
C ILE A 10 6.72 -16.98 11.94
N PRO A 11 6.56 -18.28 12.23
CA PRO A 11 7.26 -19.36 11.53
C PRO A 11 6.75 -19.61 10.10
N ASN A 12 5.61 -19.02 9.72
CA ASN A 12 5.05 -19.09 8.38
C ASN A 12 5.33 -17.80 7.63
N GLU A 13 6.23 -17.87 6.66
CA GLU A 13 6.74 -16.71 5.93
C GLU A 13 5.66 -15.99 5.09
N ALA A 14 4.58 -16.69 4.68
CA ALA A 14 3.46 -16.05 3.99
C ALA A 14 2.59 -15.25 4.97
N LEU A 15 2.37 -15.81 6.16
CA LEU A 15 1.63 -15.17 7.23
C LEU A 15 2.41 -14.00 7.84
N GLU A 16 3.74 -14.09 7.85
CA GLU A 16 4.67 -13.01 8.19
C GLU A 16 4.47 -11.80 7.27
N LEU A 17 4.56 -12.01 5.95
CA LEU A 17 4.38 -10.94 4.96
C LEU A 17 2.96 -10.35 5.01
N PHE A 18 1.95 -11.19 5.25
CA PHE A 18 0.57 -10.74 5.45
C PHE A 18 0.42 -9.87 6.71
N ALA A 19 0.98 -10.30 7.85
CA ALA A 19 0.94 -9.54 9.09
C ALA A 19 1.66 -8.20 8.95
N LEU A 20 2.81 -8.17 8.27
CA LEU A 20 3.55 -6.94 7.97
C LEU A 20 2.69 -5.97 7.16
N ALA A 21 2.01 -6.46 6.14
CA ALA A 21 1.15 -5.63 5.30
C ALA A 21 -0.08 -5.12 6.05
N MET A 22 -0.68 -5.94 6.94
CA MET A 22 -1.78 -5.53 7.81
C MET A 22 -1.37 -4.47 8.85
N ILE A 23 -0.10 -4.45 9.28
CA ILE A 23 0.42 -3.40 10.16
C ILE A 23 0.67 -2.08 9.40
N LEU A 24 1.11 -2.18 8.14
CA LEU A 24 1.42 -1.02 7.29
C LEU A 24 0.16 -0.37 6.69
N LEU A 25 -0.91 -1.12 6.47
CA LEU A 25 -2.19 -0.64 5.91
C LEU A 25 -2.80 0.53 6.71
N PRO A 26 -2.97 0.44 8.05
CA PRO A 26 -3.47 1.55 8.85
C PRO A 26 -2.58 2.79 8.77
N SER A 27 -1.25 2.60 8.70
CA SER A 27 -0.32 3.72 8.54
C SER A 27 -0.55 4.45 7.21
N LEU A 28 -0.77 3.71 6.12
CA LEU A 28 -1.12 4.29 4.82
C LEU A 28 -2.45 5.06 4.89
N VAL A 29 -3.48 4.49 5.52
CA VAL A 29 -4.80 5.12 5.65
C VAL A 29 -4.73 6.40 6.47
N ILE A 30 -3.96 6.40 7.57
CA ILE A 30 -3.74 7.58 8.40
C ILE A 30 -3.00 8.66 7.59
N SER A 31 -1.90 8.32 6.91
CA SER A 31 -1.17 9.26 6.05
C SER A 31 -2.05 9.85 4.95
N ALA A 32 -2.93 9.03 4.34
CA ALA A 32 -3.88 9.48 3.33
C ALA A 32 -4.98 10.41 3.86
N ARG A 33 -5.30 10.33 5.16
CA ARG A 33 -6.29 11.20 5.81
C ARG A 33 -5.68 12.48 6.37
N VAL A 34 -4.48 12.38 6.95
CA VAL A 34 -3.82 13.49 7.64
C VAL A 34 -3.12 14.41 6.66
N PHE A 35 -2.68 13.92 5.51
CA PHE A 35 -1.90 14.68 4.54
C PHE A 35 -0.78 15.49 5.20
N PRO A 36 0.20 14.80 5.83
CA PRO A 36 1.18 15.44 6.71
C PRO A 36 2.05 16.47 5.99
N TRP A 37 2.17 16.39 4.67
CA TRP A 37 3.00 17.29 3.88
C TRP A 37 2.24 18.56 3.48
N ARG A 38 2.91 19.72 3.55
CA ARG A 38 2.32 20.99 3.10
C ARG A 38 2.05 21.02 1.60
N VAL A 39 2.87 20.31 0.83
CA VAL A 39 2.74 20.23 -0.64
C VAL A 39 1.82 19.06 -0.98
N HIS A 40 0.66 19.34 -1.58
CA HIS A 40 -0.30 18.31 -1.97
C HIS A 40 0.30 17.24 -2.87
N LEU A 41 1.19 17.61 -3.80
CA LEU A 41 1.88 16.64 -4.65
C LEU A 41 2.72 15.66 -3.84
N ALA A 42 3.43 16.13 -2.81
CA ALA A 42 4.26 15.27 -1.95
C ALA A 42 3.40 14.25 -1.20
N ASN A 43 2.22 14.65 -0.75
CA ASN A 43 1.27 13.72 -0.13
C ASN A 43 0.82 12.60 -1.07
N TYR A 44 0.41 12.94 -2.29
CA TYR A 44 -0.03 11.93 -3.26
C TYR A 44 1.11 11.00 -3.66
N LEU A 45 2.32 11.53 -3.80
CA LEU A 45 3.51 10.76 -4.11
C LEU A 45 3.86 9.81 -2.96
N ASP A 46 3.81 10.27 -1.71
CA ASP A 46 4.06 9.46 -0.51
C ASP A 46 3.05 8.31 -0.37
N ILE A 47 1.76 8.58 -0.61
CA ILE A 47 0.71 7.53 -0.64
C ILE A 47 0.97 6.53 -1.77
N ALA A 48 1.37 6.99 -2.95
CA ALA A 48 1.68 6.12 -4.08
C ALA A 48 2.90 5.24 -3.79
N THR A 49 4.00 5.77 -3.25
CA THR A 49 5.18 4.94 -2.92
C THR A 49 4.89 3.92 -1.83
N ASN A 50 4.23 4.32 -0.74
CA ASN A 50 3.89 3.39 0.34
C ASN A 50 2.85 2.35 -0.10
N GLY A 51 1.87 2.75 -0.91
CA GLY A 51 0.87 1.85 -1.48
C GLY A 51 1.50 0.85 -2.44
N GLY A 52 2.43 1.30 -3.29
CA GLY A 52 3.17 0.43 -4.21
C GLY A 52 4.05 -0.58 -3.46
N PHE A 53 4.74 -0.15 -2.41
CA PHE A 53 5.52 -1.05 -1.55
C PHE A 53 4.65 -2.14 -0.92
N LEU A 54 3.50 -1.77 -0.35
CA LEU A 54 2.51 -2.71 0.19
C LEU A 54 2.06 -3.73 -0.85
N LEU A 55 1.86 -3.31 -2.10
CA LEU A 55 1.43 -4.15 -3.20
C LEU A 55 2.51 -5.19 -3.58
N ILE A 56 3.78 -4.78 -3.61
CA ILE A 56 4.93 -5.68 -3.84
C ILE A 56 5.04 -6.72 -2.71
N VAL A 57 4.89 -6.29 -1.45
CA VAL A 57 4.93 -7.19 -0.28
C VAL A 57 3.79 -8.22 -0.34
N PHE A 58 2.57 -7.79 -0.69
CA PHE A 58 1.44 -8.70 -0.85
C PHE A 58 1.63 -9.68 -2.01
N LEU A 59 2.19 -9.21 -3.12
CA LEU A 59 2.48 -10.06 -4.28
C LEU A 59 3.51 -11.14 -3.90
N ALA A 60 4.55 -10.76 -3.15
CA ALA A 60 5.55 -11.70 -2.63
C ALA A 60 4.92 -12.73 -1.66
N ALA A 61 3.94 -12.32 -0.84
CA ALA A 61 3.20 -13.23 0.03
C ALA A 61 2.35 -14.23 -0.76
N LEU A 62 1.73 -13.79 -1.85
CA LEU A 62 0.85 -14.59 -2.70
C LEU A 62 1.59 -15.64 -3.54
N PHE A 63 2.84 -15.36 -3.93
CA PHE A 63 3.69 -16.33 -4.63
C PHE A 63 4.28 -17.41 -3.72
N LYS A 64 4.00 -17.38 -2.41
CA LYS A 64 4.58 -18.30 -1.43
C LYS A 64 3.65 -19.49 -1.19
N ASP A 65 4.21 -20.70 -1.27
CA ASP A 65 3.43 -21.93 -1.08
C ASP A 65 2.99 -22.07 0.38
N VAL A 66 1.67 -21.98 0.61
CA VAL A 66 1.04 -22.20 1.93
C VAL A 66 0.36 -23.57 1.94
N PRO A 67 0.47 -24.35 3.04
CA PRO A 67 -0.15 -25.67 3.14
C PRO A 67 -1.69 -25.65 3.07
N ASP A 68 -2.34 -24.58 3.55
CA ASP A 68 -3.80 -24.36 3.45
C ASP A 68 -4.16 -23.51 2.22
N LYS A 69 -4.28 -24.19 1.07
CA LYS A 69 -4.33 -23.53 -0.25
C LYS A 69 -5.65 -22.86 -0.62
N PHE A 70 -6.77 -23.20 0.02
CA PHE A 70 -8.09 -22.73 -0.46
C PHE A 70 -8.59 -21.50 0.30
N LEU A 71 -8.67 -21.54 1.64
CA LEU A 71 -9.23 -20.41 2.42
C LEU A 71 -8.28 -19.21 2.52
N ILE A 72 -6.98 -19.47 2.73
CA ILE A 72 -5.99 -18.41 2.91
C ILE A 72 -5.70 -17.72 1.57
N ALA A 73 -5.66 -18.48 0.47
CA ALA A 73 -5.47 -17.92 -0.86
C ALA A 73 -6.63 -17.02 -1.29
N ASP A 74 -7.89 -17.42 -1.07
CA ASP A 74 -9.05 -16.59 -1.41
C ASP A 74 -9.07 -15.28 -0.62
N LEU A 75 -8.77 -15.32 0.69
CA LEU A 75 -8.66 -14.11 1.51
C LEU A 75 -7.53 -13.19 1.05
N LEU A 76 -6.36 -13.75 0.72
CA LEU A 76 -5.21 -13.01 0.19
C LEU A 76 -5.56 -12.32 -1.14
N ILE A 77 -6.26 -13.00 -2.03
CA ILE A 77 -6.68 -12.46 -3.33
C ILE A 77 -7.67 -11.30 -3.14
N ILE A 78 -8.67 -11.44 -2.27
CA ILE A 78 -9.64 -10.37 -2.00
C ILE A 78 -8.94 -9.13 -1.46
N VAL A 79 -8.07 -9.30 -0.46
CA VAL A 79 -7.32 -8.19 0.14
C VAL A 79 -6.38 -7.55 -0.89
N PHE A 80 -5.75 -8.35 -1.75
CA PHE A 80 -4.92 -7.86 -2.85
C PHE A 80 -5.72 -6.96 -3.80
N PHE A 81 -6.89 -7.37 -4.26
CA PHE A 81 -7.74 -6.54 -5.12
C PHE A 81 -8.21 -5.25 -4.44
N CYS A 82 -8.50 -5.29 -3.14
CA CYS A 82 -8.81 -4.08 -2.36
C CYS A 82 -7.62 -3.10 -2.34
N ILE A 83 -6.40 -3.59 -2.12
CA ILE A 83 -5.20 -2.73 -2.10
C ILE A 83 -4.87 -2.20 -3.49
N VAL A 84 -5.02 -3.02 -4.53
CA VAL A 84 -4.82 -2.62 -5.93
C VAL A 84 -5.78 -1.49 -6.32
N SER A 85 -7.06 -1.60 -5.96
CA SER A 85 -8.05 -0.55 -6.26
C SER A 85 -7.75 0.76 -5.53
N LEU A 86 -7.32 0.70 -4.26
CA LEU A 86 -6.84 1.87 -3.51
C LEU A 86 -5.59 2.49 -4.15
N PHE A 87 -4.62 1.67 -4.56
CA PHE A 87 -3.40 2.12 -5.20
C PHE A 87 -3.67 2.80 -6.54
N LEU A 88 -4.49 2.17 -7.41
CA LEU A 88 -4.89 2.76 -8.68
C LEU A 88 -5.62 4.09 -8.45
N GLY A 89 -6.55 4.15 -7.49
CA GLY A 89 -7.23 5.40 -7.12
C GLY A 89 -6.25 6.50 -6.72
N ALA A 90 -5.28 6.19 -5.86
CA ALA A 90 -4.26 7.15 -5.45
C ALA A 90 -3.39 7.63 -6.63
N VAL A 91 -2.96 6.72 -7.51
CA VAL A 91 -2.17 7.04 -8.70
C VAL A 91 -2.96 7.89 -9.69
N PHE A 92 -4.23 7.57 -9.95
CA PHE A 92 -5.08 8.37 -10.84
C PHE A 92 -5.27 9.79 -10.30
N VAL A 93 -5.47 9.96 -8.99
CA VAL A 93 -5.58 11.29 -8.37
C VAL A 93 -4.24 12.04 -8.42
N ALA A 94 -3.12 11.35 -8.17
CA ALA A 94 -1.78 11.94 -8.28
C ALA A 94 -1.49 12.44 -9.71
N LEU A 95 -1.80 11.62 -10.72
CA LEU A 95 -1.63 11.98 -12.12
C LEU A 95 -2.59 13.09 -12.56
N TYR A 96 -3.85 13.04 -12.12
CA TYR A 96 -4.81 14.09 -12.40
C TYR A 96 -4.36 15.44 -11.83
N THR A 97 -3.90 15.46 -10.58
CA THR A 97 -3.39 16.68 -9.95
C THR A 97 -2.13 17.20 -10.62
N LEU A 98 -1.20 16.31 -11.02
CA LEU A 98 -0.02 16.67 -11.82
C LEU A 98 -0.39 17.28 -13.17
N CYS A 99 -1.30 16.66 -13.92
CA CYS A 99 -1.77 17.18 -15.21
C CYS A 99 -2.52 18.51 -15.06
N SER A 100 -3.33 18.66 -14.02
CA SER A 100 -4.03 19.92 -13.71
C SER A 100 -3.07 21.05 -13.33
N GLN A 101 -2.01 20.75 -12.58
CA GLN A 101 -0.99 21.73 -12.19
C GLN A 101 0.00 22.05 -13.31
N ARG A 102 0.24 21.16 -14.27
CA ARG A 102 1.07 21.45 -15.46
C ARG A 102 0.56 22.65 -16.27
N GLY A 103 -0.75 22.92 -16.26
CA GLY A 103 -1.32 24.11 -16.90
C GLY A 103 -1.09 25.42 -16.12
N LYS A 104 -0.77 25.34 -14.82
CA LYS A 104 -0.56 26.50 -13.93
C LYS A 104 0.92 26.75 -13.61
N ALA A 105 1.81 25.81 -13.93
CA ALA A 105 3.24 25.88 -13.67
C ALA A 105 4.02 26.84 -14.59
N TYR A 106 3.37 27.46 -15.59
CA TYR A 106 3.98 28.47 -16.48
C TYR A 106 3.58 29.92 -16.14
N ALA A 107 2.98 30.17 -14.96
CA ALA A 107 2.50 31.49 -14.56
C ALA A 107 3.28 32.13 -13.39
N TYR A 108 4.46 31.59 -13.05
CA TYR A 108 5.41 32.21 -12.12
C TYR A 108 6.79 32.28 -12.75
#